data_AF-A0AA96XE31-F1
#
_entry.id   AF-A0AA96XE31-F1
#
_cell.length_a   1.000
_cell.length_b   1.000
_cell.length_c   1.000
_cell.angle_alpha   90.00
_cell.angle_beta   90.00
_cell.angle_gamma   90.00
#
_symmetry.space_group_name_H-M   'P 1'
#
loop_
_entity.id
_entity.type
_entity.pdbx_description
1 polymer ?
#
loop_
_entity_poly.entity_id
_entity_poly.type
_entity_poly.pdbx_seq_one_letter_code
_entity_poly.pdbx_strand_id
1 'polypeptide(L)'
;MQLRKMMLVLTALGAMSGLMAGCGDDTTSPGACSSNDECGESEICHPTAQICVQTCTSGSDCPSTAKTCAPLGGTSTTSICQCSTDALCNGGTDSESKDLVCSNLDNVCVTACSSDAECTGDRTCNTTTGQCEEGDTGPASCTGEGLSTCTYGQICSSGTCSAPPAPTCQNYNEFPNKADLGTTGPIIYKVGFVNATTDTAFCPASLPKRLRIRINAYSNTPFPDTSTELSRFFYVQTDGGRSNASISRSEGNYIVTGANRSNAEIIVNLCVVANSTTNSAGFYFSDGNFVCQQSNYQ
;
A
#
# COMPACT_ATOMS: atom_id res chain seq x y z
N MET A 1 -47.01 -48.89 21.31
CA MET A 1 -47.01 -49.23 19.86
C MET A 1 -45.64 -48.86 19.30
N GLN A 2 -44.94 -49.86 18.73
CA GLN A 2 -43.90 -49.84 17.66
C GLN A 2 -42.99 -48.60 17.56
N LEU A 3 -41.66 -48.61 17.72
CA LEU A 3 -40.56 -49.56 17.40
C LEU A 3 -40.34 -49.82 15.90
N ARG A 4 -39.09 -49.51 15.45
CA ARG A 4 -38.33 -49.85 14.19
C ARG A 4 -38.19 -48.67 13.19
N LYS A 5 -37.02 -48.32 12.61
CA LYS A 5 -35.67 -48.91 12.37
C LYS A 5 -34.66 -47.73 12.30
N MET A 6 -33.40 -47.71 12.75
CA MET A 6 -32.22 -48.61 12.70
C MET A 6 -31.57 -48.79 11.31
N MET A 7 -30.47 -48.05 11.08
CA MET A 7 -29.24 -48.32 10.30
C MET A 7 -28.31 -47.13 10.62
N LEU A 8 -27.23 -47.18 11.42
CA LEU A 8 -26.08 -48.08 11.54
C LEU A 8 -25.23 -48.16 10.26
N VAL A 9 -24.24 -47.26 10.18
CA VAL A 9 -22.94 -47.54 9.55
C VAL A 9 -21.86 -47.11 10.54
N LEU A 10 -21.21 -48.12 11.11
CA LEU A 10 -20.03 -48.05 11.95
C LEU A 10 -18.83 -48.45 11.08
N THR A 11 -17.81 -47.60 10.98
CA THR A 11 -16.41 -47.92 10.67
C THR A 11 -15.61 -46.79 11.33
N ALA A 12 -15.15 -46.85 12.58
CA ALA A 12 -14.25 -47.78 13.25
C ALA A 12 -12.82 -47.82 12.65
N LEU A 13 -11.93 -47.13 13.39
CA LEU A 13 -10.50 -47.35 13.64
C LEU A 13 -9.43 -46.84 12.65
N GLY A 14 -8.52 -46.05 13.26
CA GLY A 14 -7.11 -45.88 12.91
C GLY A 14 -6.74 -44.39 12.87
N ALA A 15 -5.89 -43.81 13.71
CA ALA A 15 -5.07 -44.31 14.79
C ALA A 15 -4.80 -43.13 15.75
N MET A 16 -4.67 -43.42 17.04
CA MET A 16 -3.89 -42.55 17.91
C MET A 16 -2.46 -42.51 17.35
N SER A 17 -1.97 -41.31 17.03
CA SER A 17 -0.54 -41.06 16.95
C SER A 17 -0.22 -40.03 18.02
N GLY A 18 0.09 -40.53 19.22
CA GLY A 18 0.96 -39.79 20.11
C GLY A 18 2.31 -39.70 19.44
N LEU A 19 2.79 -38.48 19.22
CA LEU A 19 4.19 -38.22 18.97
C LEU A 19 4.70 -37.42 20.17
N MET A 20 5.00 -38.16 21.24
CA MET A 20 6.17 -37.85 22.04
C MET A 20 7.36 -38.38 21.25
N ALA A 21 8.13 -37.48 20.62
CA ALA A 21 9.45 -37.76 20.11
C ALA A 21 10.31 -36.51 20.30
N GLY A 22 11.06 -36.49 21.40
CA GLY A 22 12.28 -35.70 21.49
C GLY A 22 13.39 -36.36 20.67
N CYS A 23 14.31 -35.50 20.23
CA CYS A 23 15.64 -35.78 19.66
C CYS A 23 15.72 -36.24 18.20
N GLY A 24 16.10 -35.30 17.32
CA GLY A 24 17.21 -35.48 16.38
C GLY A 24 16.86 -35.79 14.93
N ASP A 25 17.45 -34.98 14.04
CA ASP A 25 17.62 -35.12 12.59
C ASP A 25 16.44 -34.81 11.65
N ASP A 26 16.66 -33.73 10.88
CA ASP A 26 16.49 -33.68 9.43
C ASP A 26 15.11 -34.00 8.84
N THR A 27 14.06 -33.35 9.34
CA THR A 27 12.89 -33.10 8.50
C THR A 27 12.64 -31.61 8.40
N THR A 28 13.17 -31.04 7.33
CA THR A 28 13.02 -29.66 6.82
C THR A 28 11.56 -29.30 6.48
N SER A 29 10.65 -29.46 7.44
CA SER A 29 9.29 -28.91 7.35
C SER A 29 8.95 -28.23 8.67
N PRO A 30 8.72 -26.91 8.66
CA PRO A 30 8.22 -26.19 9.83
C PRO A 30 6.91 -26.84 10.30
N GLY A 31 6.84 -27.27 11.56
CA GLY A 31 5.61 -27.81 12.13
C GLY A 31 4.58 -26.69 12.28
N ALA A 32 3.38 -26.87 11.71
CA ALA A 32 2.28 -25.94 11.91
C ALA A 32 1.75 -26.03 13.34
N CYS A 33 1.37 -24.89 13.92
CA CYS A 33 0.88 -24.80 15.30
C CYS A 33 -0.23 -23.74 15.43
N SER A 34 -1.11 -23.93 16.40
CA SER A 34 -2.11 -22.92 16.81
C SER A 34 -1.85 -22.34 18.21
N SER A 35 -1.02 -23.00 19.00
CA SER A 35 -0.66 -22.62 20.36
C SER A 35 0.74 -23.10 20.74
N ASN A 36 1.33 -22.52 21.79
CA ASN A 36 2.68 -22.89 22.24
C ASN A 36 2.75 -24.35 22.76
N ASP A 37 1.63 -24.91 23.22
CA ASP A 37 1.58 -26.28 23.75
C ASP A 37 1.76 -27.36 22.66
N GLU A 38 1.66 -26.95 21.38
CA GLU A 38 1.87 -27.80 20.21
C GLU A 38 3.34 -27.81 19.75
N CYS A 39 4.19 -26.98 20.34
CA CYS A 39 5.61 -26.85 19.99
C CYS A 39 6.51 -27.53 21.03
N GLY A 40 7.76 -27.80 20.67
CA GLY A 40 8.73 -28.41 21.57
C GLY A 40 9.06 -27.52 22.79
N GLU A 41 9.70 -28.10 23.82
CA GLU A 41 9.99 -27.43 25.10
C GLU A 41 10.80 -26.11 25.00
N SER A 42 11.47 -25.87 23.86
CA SER A 42 12.23 -24.65 23.59
C SER A 42 11.70 -23.85 22.39
N GLU A 43 10.51 -24.18 21.93
CA GLU A 43 9.85 -23.56 20.79
C GLU A 43 8.59 -22.82 21.23
N ILE A 44 8.21 -21.82 20.45
CA ILE A 44 6.92 -21.13 20.59
C ILE A 44 6.19 -21.16 19.27
N CYS A 45 4.87 -21.02 19.31
CA CYS A 45 4.10 -20.85 18.10
C CYS A 45 4.19 -19.41 17.61
N HIS A 46 4.70 -19.19 16.40
CA HIS A 46 4.79 -17.85 15.84
C HIS A 46 3.38 -17.28 15.62
N PRO A 47 3.03 -16.10 16.16
CA PRO A 47 1.65 -15.59 16.21
C PRO A 47 1.03 -15.37 14.82
N THR A 48 1.83 -14.96 13.83
CA THR A 48 1.38 -14.72 12.46
C THR A 48 1.66 -15.90 11.51
N ALA A 49 2.90 -16.41 11.49
CA ALA A 49 3.29 -17.52 10.63
C ALA A 49 2.70 -18.88 11.03
N GLN A 50 2.19 -19.04 12.27
CA GLN A 50 1.57 -20.28 12.77
C GLN A 50 2.47 -21.52 12.61
N ILE A 51 3.78 -21.33 12.83
CA ILE A 51 4.77 -22.40 12.83
C ILE A 51 5.58 -22.37 14.12
N CYS A 52 6.06 -23.53 14.55
CA CYS A 52 6.92 -23.64 15.72
C CYS A 52 8.30 -23.07 15.41
N VAL A 53 8.74 -22.15 16.27
CA VAL A 53 10.02 -21.46 16.13
C VAL A 53 10.81 -21.54 17.43
N GLN A 54 12.10 -21.85 17.30
CA GLN A 54 13.01 -21.99 18.43
C GLN A 54 13.23 -20.64 19.11
N THR A 55 13.10 -20.62 20.44
CA THR A 55 13.48 -19.47 21.26
C THR A 55 14.99 -19.43 21.48
N CYS A 56 15.55 -18.25 21.63
CA CYS A 56 16.99 -18.07 21.75
C CYS A 56 17.35 -16.94 22.71
N THR A 57 18.55 -17.01 23.28
CA THR A 57 19.17 -15.90 24.02
C THR A 57 20.33 -15.30 23.23
N SER A 58 20.91 -16.07 22.32
CA SER A 58 22.01 -15.68 21.44
C SER A 58 21.98 -16.49 20.14
N GLY A 59 22.70 -16.04 19.10
CA GLY A 59 22.72 -16.72 17.80
C GLY A 59 23.31 -18.13 17.83
N SER A 60 24.05 -18.52 18.88
CA SER A 60 24.55 -19.89 19.03
C SER A 60 23.48 -20.89 19.46
N ASP A 61 22.35 -20.41 19.99
CA ASP A 61 21.23 -21.26 20.39
C ASP A 61 20.38 -21.69 19.18
N CYS A 62 20.67 -21.11 18.01
CA CYS A 62 19.88 -21.29 16.83
C CYS A 62 20.42 -22.34 15.87
N PRO A 63 19.52 -23.07 15.18
CA PRO A 63 19.92 -24.04 14.17
C PRO A 63 20.62 -23.34 12.99
N SER A 64 21.37 -24.14 12.22
CA SER A 64 22.06 -23.68 11.01
C SER A 64 21.12 -23.04 9.99
N THR A 65 19.84 -23.40 10.02
CA THR A 65 18.76 -22.89 9.17
C THR A 65 18.24 -21.51 9.59
N ALA A 66 18.54 -21.04 10.81
CA ALA A 66 18.03 -19.79 11.36
C ALA A 66 19.05 -19.10 12.28
N LYS A 67 20.21 -18.70 11.75
CA LYS A 67 21.37 -18.23 12.54
C LYS A 67 21.19 -16.92 13.32
N THR A 68 20.07 -16.22 13.14
CA THR A 68 19.84 -14.89 13.73
C THR A 68 18.94 -15.02 14.96
N CYS A 69 19.43 -14.68 16.14
CA CYS A 69 18.58 -14.56 17.32
C CYS A 69 18.06 -13.13 17.44
N ALA A 70 16.76 -12.92 17.31
CA ALA A 70 16.16 -11.60 17.36
C ALA A 70 14.75 -11.63 17.99
N PRO A 71 14.27 -10.49 18.53
CA PRO A 71 12.92 -10.39 19.07
C PRO A 71 11.85 -10.74 18.03
N LEU A 72 10.79 -11.42 18.46
CA LEU A 72 9.58 -11.76 17.68
C LEU A 72 8.85 -10.53 17.10
N GLY A 73 9.24 -9.32 17.53
CA GLY A 73 8.59 -8.06 17.16
C GLY A 73 7.39 -7.73 18.05
N GLY A 74 6.83 -6.52 17.88
CA GLY A 74 5.70 -6.03 18.67
C GLY A 74 6.05 -5.73 20.13
N THR A 75 5.15 -6.08 21.06
CA THR A 75 5.33 -5.90 22.52
C THR A 75 6.01 -7.09 23.21
N SER A 76 6.36 -8.13 22.46
CA SER A 76 7.00 -9.33 22.99
C SER A 76 8.49 -9.09 23.24
N THR A 77 8.97 -9.45 24.42
CA THR A 77 10.41 -9.47 24.74
C THR A 77 11.07 -10.81 24.40
N THR A 78 10.31 -11.77 23.88
CA THR A 78 10.80 -13.10 23.53
C THR A 78 11.60 -13.05 22.23
N SER A 79 12.82 -13.58 22.26
CA SER A 79 13.67 -13.72 21.07
C SER A 79 13.54 -15.11 20.48
N ILE A 80 13.49 -15.15 19.15
CA ILE A 80 13.36 -16.36 18.35
C ILE A 80 14.47 -16.44 17.31
N CYS A 81 14.74 -17.65 16.85
CA CYS A 81 15.64 -17.90 15.75
C CYS A 81 14.98 -17.54 14.42
N GLN A 82 15.57 -16.57 13.73
CA GLN A 82 15.12 -16.02 12.47
C GLN A 82 16.05 -16.46 11.33
N CYS A 83 15.46 -16.74 10.18
CA CYS A 83 16.17 -16.91 8.93
C CYS A 83 16.51 -15.53 8.32
N SER A 84 17.46 -15.51 7.40
CA SER A 84 17.79 -14.30 6.63
C SER A 84 17.88 -14.52 5.13
N THR A 85 17.87 -15.79 4.69
CA THR A 85 17.90 -16.16 3.26
C THR A 85 17.19 -17.49 3.07
N ASP A 86 16.60 -17.70 1.90
CA ASP A 86 15.99 -18.98 1.51
C ASP A 86 17.02 -20.12 1.53
N ALA A 87 18.27 -19.82 1.17
CA ALA A 87 19.36 -20.79 1.22
C ALA A 87 19.58 -21.35 2.64
N LEU A 88 19.41 -20.55 3.69
CA LEU A 88 19.50 -21.04 5.07
C LEU A 88 18.34 -21.99 5.39
N CYS A 89 17.11 -21.63 5.00
CA CYS A 89 15.94 -22.48 5.22
C CYS A 89 16.05 -23.83 4.53
N ASN A 90 16.73 -23.89 3.38
CA ASN A 90 16.89 -25.11 2.62
C ASN A 90 18.15 -25.93 3.00
N GLY A 91 18.87 -25.59 4.08
CA GLY A 91 20.03 -26.38 4.54
C GLY A 91 21.39 -25.95 3.95
N GLY A 92 21.47 -24.77 3.32
CA GLY A 92 22.70 -24.17 2.81
C GLY A 92 22.79 -24.17 1.27
N THR A 93 23.93 -23.69 0.76
CA THR A 93 24.16 -23.53 -0.70
C THR A 93 24.28 -24.84 -1.46
N ASP A 94 24.46 -25.94 -0.74
CA ASP A 94 24.75 -27.27 -1.30
C ASP A 94 23.52 -28.19 -1.29
N SER A 95 22.38 -27.69 -0.83
CA SER A 95 21.12 -28.44 -0.76
C SER A 95 20.31 -28.31 -2.05
N GLU A 96 19.69 -29.42 -2.46
CA GLU A 96 18.79 -29.46 -3.62
C GLU A 96 17.35 -29.04 -3.26
N SER A 97 17.03 -28.92 -1.97
CA SER A 97 15.71 -28.46 -1.52
C SER A 97 15.49 -26.99 -1.90
N LYS A 98 14.32 -26.68 -2.46
CA LYS A 98 13.86 -25.31 -2.74
C LYS A 98 12.44 -25.08 -2.24
N ASP A 99 11.96 -25.96 -1.37
CA ASP A 99 10.57 -26.01 -0.96
C ASP A 99 10.28 -24.99 0.15
N LEU A 100 11.32 -24.46 0.79
CA LEU A 100 11.20 -23.46 1.84
C LEU A 100 11.69 -22.09 1.39
N VAL A 101 11.01 -21.05 1.85
CA VAL A 101 11.44 -19.65 1.75
C VAL A 101 11.58 -19.06 3.13
N CYS A 102 12.48 -18.11 3.28
CA CYS A 102 12.53 -17.26 4.45
C CYS A 102 11.45 -16.19 4.30
N SER A 103 10.39 -16.25 5.11
CA SER A 103 9.27 -15.29 5.04
C SER A 103 9.80 -13.86 5.20
N ASN A 104 9.54 -13.01 4.22
CA ASN A 104 9.93 -11.59 4.29
C ASN A 104 9.20 -10.83 5.42
N LEU A 105 8.02 -11.29 5.83
CA LEU A 105 7.21 -10.65 6.86
C LEU A 105 7.60 -11.12 8.27
N ASP A 106 7.78 -12.43 8.42
CA ASP A 106 7.93 -13.06 9.74
C ASP A 106 9.38 -13.49 10.04
N ASN A 107 10.28 -13.42 9.06
CA ASN A 107 11.69 -13.84 9.14
C ASN A 107 11.87 -15.27 9.67
N VAL A 108 10.97 -16.17 9.30
CA VAL A 108 10.98 -17.59 9.67
C VAL A 108 10.81 -18.45 8.43
N CYS A 109 11.38 -19.65 8.45
CA CYS A 109 11.31 -20.56 7.32
C CYS A 109 9.89 -21.09 7.18
N VAL A 110 9.29 -20.92 6.00
CA VAL A 110 7.94 -21.38 5.67
C VAL A 110 7.97 -22.09 4.33
N THR A 111 7.00 -22.96 4.07
CA THR A 111 6.83 -23.57 2.75
C THR A 111 6.54 -22.51 1.70
N ALA A 112 7.20 -22.60 0.55
CA ALA A 112 6.94 -21.74 -0.59
C ALA A 112 5.47 -21.91 -1.04
N CYS A 113 4.73 -20.81 -1.11
CA CYS A 113 3.33 -20.86 -1.51
C CYS A 113 3.22 -21.06 -3.03
N SER A 114 2.18 -21.79 -3.45
CA SER A 114 1.76 -21.93 -4.85
C SER A 114 0.39 -21.30 -5.13
N SER A 115 -0.34 -20.93 -4.08
CA SER A 115 -1.66 -20.29 -4.14
C SER A 115 -1.97 -19.52 -2.86
N ASP A 116 -2.91 -18.58 -2.92
CA ASP A 116 -3.33 -17.77 -1.76
C ASP A 116 -3.87 -18.61 -0.59
N ALA A 117 -4.41 -19.81 -0.89
CA ALA A 117 -4.94 -20.73 0.12
C ALA A 117 -3.87 -21.30 1.05
N GLU A 118 -2.59 -21.19 0.68
CA GLU A 118 -1.45 -21.66 1.47
C GLU A 118 -0.89 -20.57 2.39
N CYS A 119 -1.36 -19.33 2.25
CA CYS A 119 -0.96 -18.21 3.08
C CYS A 119 -1.90 -18.05 4.28
N THR A 120 -1.34 -17.85 5.47
CA THR A 120 -2.12 -17.65 6.70
C THR A 120 -2.71 -16.24 6.77
N GLY A 121 -3.96 -16.13 7.22
CA GLY A 121 -4.66 -14.85 7.37
C GLY A 121 -5.04 -14.20 6.04
N ASP A 122 -5.07 -12.87 6.01
CA ASP A 122 -5.38 -12.08 4.81
C ASP A 122 -4.12 -11.87 3.95
N ARG A 123 -3.38 -12.94 3.62
CA ARG A 123 -2.12 -12.88 2.85
C ARG A 123 -2.30 -13.42 1.44
N THR A 124 -1.49 -12.94 0.50
CA THR A 124 -1.55 -13.34 -0.93
C THR A 124 -0.23 -13.97 -1.34
N CYS A 125 -0.32 -15.01 -2.17
CA CYS A 125 0.85 -15.74 -2.63
C CYS A 125 1.47 -15.10 -3.88
N ASN A 126 2.72 -14.65 -3.75
CA ASN A 126 3.54 -14.33 -4.91
C ASN A 126 4.10 -15.62 -5.51
N THR A 127 3.38 -16.20 -6.46
CA THR A 127 3.77 -17.47 -7.13
C THR A 127 5.10 -17.41 -7.88
N THR A 128 5.67 -16.22 -8.11
CA THR A 128 7.00 -16.09 -8.72
C THR A 128 8.11 -16.29 -7.70
N THR A 129 7.92 -15.83 -6.47
CA THR A 129 8.92 -15.91 -5.39
C THR A 129 8.61 -16.99 -4.37
N GLY A 130 7.39 -17.53 -4.35
CA GLY A 130 6.89 -18.44 -3.33
C GLY A 130 6.59 -17.76 -1.99
N GLN A 131 6.57 -16.42 -1.94
CA GLN A 131 6.40 -15.66 -0.70
C GLN A 131 4.92 -15.34 -0.44
N CYS A 132 4.49 -15.53 0.80
CA CYS A 132 3.23 -14.97 1.28
C CYS A 132 3.47 -13.51 1.68
N GLU A 133 2.89 -12.60 0.90
CA GLU A 133 2.98 -11.16 1.11
C GLU A 133 1.72 -10.70 1.89
N GLU A 134 1.79 -9.52 2.54
CA GLU A 134 0.58 -8.91 3.10
C GLU A 134 -0.44 -8.85 1.99
N GLY A 135 -1.66 -9.35 2.24
CA GLY A 135 -2.63 -9.55 1.19
C GLY A 135 -2.91 -8.22 0.55
N ASP A 136 -2.37 -8.05 -0.65
CA ASP A 136 -2.86 -7.10 -1.60
C ASP A 136 -4.22 -7.69 -2.00
N THR A 137 -5.26 -7.37 -1.21
CA THR A 137 -6.64 -7.55 -1.65
C THR A 137 -6.67 -6.89 -3.01
N GLY A 138 -6.65 -7.69 -4.08
CA GLY A 138 -6.52 -7.19 -5.44
C GLY A 138 -7.44 -6.00 -5.64
N PRO A 139 -7.05 -5.02 -6.46
CA PRO A 139 -7.53 -3.66 -6.37
C PRO A 139 -9.05 -3.65 -6.22
N ALA A 140 -9.55 -3.22 -5.04
CA ALA A 140 -10.97 -3.27 -4.73
C ALA A 140 -11.75 -2.71 -5.93
N SER A 141 -12.72 -3.47 -6.44
CA SER A 141 -13.51 -3.02 -7.58
C SER A 141 -14.23 -1.75 -7.17
N CYS A 142 -13.99 -0.66 -7.89
CA CYS A 142 -14.48 0.65 -7.52
C CYS A 142 -15.48 1.18 -8.54
N THR A 143 -16.47 1.92 -8.06
CA THR A 143 -17.44 2.63 -8.91
C THR A 143 -17.42 4.13 -8.61
N GLY A 144 -17.39 4.93 -9.68
CA GLY A 144 -17.18 6.39 -9.60
C GLY A 144 -15.72 6.82 -9.73
N GLU A 145 -15.45 8.13 -9.61
CA GLU A 145 -14.10 8.71 -9.55
C GLU A 145 -13.79 9.13 -8.10
N GLY A 146 -12.56 8.93 -7.61
CA GLY A 146 -12.10 9.39 -6.28
C GLY A 146 -12.05 8.31 -5.18
N LEU A 147 -12.32 8.72 -3.92
CA LEU A 147 -12.16 7.94 -2.67
C LEU A 147 -13.26 6.88 -2.43
N SER A 148 -14.32 6.82 -3.25
CA SER A 148 -15.61 6.21 -2.88
C SER A 148 -15.57 4.75 -2.41
N THR A 149 -14.52 3.99 -2.74
CA THR A 149 -14.37 2.57 -2.39
C THR A 149 -12.92 2.13 -2.18
N CYS A 150 -11.94 3.01 -2.40
CA CYS A 150 -10.53 2.69 -2.35
C CYS A 150 -9.91 3.07 -0.99
N THR A 151 -8.87 2.35 -0.59
CA THR A 151 -8.06 2.73 0.57
C THR A 151 -7.46 4.13 0.35
N TYR A 152 -7.28 4.88 1.43
CA TYR A 152 -6.68 6.20 1.34
C TYR A 152 -5.30 6.14 0.68
N GLY A 153 -5.03 7.06 -0.25
CA GLY A 153 -3.81 7.05 -1.05
C GLY A 153 -3.97 6.31 -2.40
N GLN A 154 -5.09 5.62 -2.63
CA GLN A 154 -5.44 5.01 -3.92
C GLN A 154 -6.52 5.80 -4.65
N ILE A 155 -6.56 5.67 -5.98
CA ILE A 155 -7.59 6.26 -6.84
C ILE A 155 -8.31 5.16 -7.59
N CYS A 156 -9.62 5.36 -7.82
CA CYS A 156 -10.37 4.52 -8.74
C CYS A 156 -9.99 4.87 -10.18
N SER A 157 -9.29 3.97 -10.86
CA SER A 157 -8.91 4.10 -12.27
C SER A 157 -9.41 2.86 -13.02
N SER A 158 -10.23 3.08 -14.05
CA SER A 158 -10.79 2.00 -14.89
C SER A 158 -11.51 0.88 -14.11
N GLY A 159 -12.14 1.21 -12.97
CA GLY A 159 -12.86 0.25 -12.13
C GLY A 159 -11.99 -0.50 -11.11
N THR A 160 -10.71 -0.14 -10.99
CA THR A 160 -9.76 -0.74 -10.04
C THR A 160 -9.09 0.33 -9.16
N CYS A 161 -8.98 0.08 -7.86
CA CYS A 161 -8.23 0.91 -6.94
C CYS A 161 -6.72 0.77 -7.16
N SER A 162 -6.04 1.84 -7.56
CA SER A 162 -4.59 1.82 -7.80
C SER A 162 -3.94 3.07 -7.23
N ALA A 163 -2.63 3.03 -6.94
CA ALA A 163 -1.91 4.24 -6.57
C ALA A 163 -2.00 5.29 -7.71
N PRO A 164 -2.05 6.60 -7.39
CA PRO A 164 -1.93 7.65 -8.39
C PRO A 164 -0.71 7.44 -9.29
N PRO A 165 -0.83 7.66 -10.61
CA PRO A 165 0.31 7.52 -11.52
C PRO A 165 1.50 8.36 -11.07
N ALA A 166 2.68 7.75 -11.06
CA ALA A 166 3.91 8.47 -10.74
C ALA A 166 4.13 9.61 -11.77
N PRO A 167 4.41 10.84 -11.32
CA PRO A 167 4.63 11.97 -12.22
C PRO A 167 5.96 11.86 -12.95
N THR A 168 5.95 12.08 -14.26
CA THR A 168 7.15 12.00 -15.13
C THR A 168 7.41 13.29 -15.92
N CYS A 169 6.59 14.32 -15.72
CA CYS A 169 6.72 15.58 -16.46
C CYS A 169 7.94 16.40 -16.04
N GLN A 170 8.35 17.33 -16.91
CA GLN A 170 9.45 18.25 -16.64
C GLN A 170 9.24 19.04 -15.34
N ASN A 171 8.01 19.53 -15.08
CA ASN A 171 7.69 20.23 -13.83
C ASN A 171 8.01 19.38 -12.60
N TYR A 172 7.81 18.06 -12.68
CA TYR A 172 8.23 17.17 -11.61
C TYR A 172 9.75 17.02 -11.62
N ASN A 173 10.39 16.69 -12.73
CA ASN A 173 11.83 16.43 -12.76
C ASN A 173 12.66 17.61 -12.22
N GLU A 174 12.25 18.85 -12.50
CA GLU A 174 12.91 20.07 -12.03
C GLU A 174 12.47 20.50 -10.61
N PHE A 175 11.41 19.91 -10.05
CA PHE A 175 10.89 20.30 -8.73
C PHE A 175 11.82 19.86 -7.59
N PRO A 176 12.47 20.78 -6.85
CA PRO A 176 13.48 20.42 -5.86
C PRO A 176 12.88 19.97 -4.52
N ASN A 177 11.66 20.40 -4.19
CA ASN A 177 11.02 20.15 -2.89
C ASN A 177 10.26 18.81 -2.84
N LYS A 178 10.90 17.72 -3.27
CA LYS A 178 10.29 16.36 -3.24
C LYS A 178 9.83 15.92 -1.86
N ALA A 179 10.51 16.39 -0.81
CA ALA A 179 10.17 16.11 0.58
C ALA A 179 8.81 16.68 1.02
N ASP A 180 8.24 17.64 0.27
CA ASP A 180 6.90 18.17 0.54
C ASP A 180 5.78 17.24 0.04
N LEU A 181 6.12 16.17 -0.70
CA LEU A 181 5.18 15.22 -1.28
C LEU A 181 4.96 14.04 -0.32
N GLY A 182 3.81 13.38 -0.45
CA GLY A 182 3.49 12.22 0.35
C GLY A 182 2.17 11.57 -0.06
N THR A 183 1.64 10.76 0.85
CA THR A 183 0.36 10.04 0.68
C THR A 183 -0.57 10.25 1.87
N THR A 184 -0.20 11.10 2.83
CA THR A 184 -0.96 11.35 4.07
C THR A 184 -1.81 12.61 3.98
N GLY A 185 -1.42 13.57 3.14
CA GLY A 185 -2.17 14.76 2.76
C GLY A 185 -3.15 14.51 1.61
N PRO A 186 -3.82 15.57 1.10
CA PRO A 186 -4.83 15.44 0.06
C PRO A 186 -4.31 14.79 -1.23
N ILE A 187 -5.13 13.93 -1.83
CA ILE A 187 -4.81 13.20 -3.06
C ILE A 187 -5.58 13.77 -4.23
N ILE A 188 -4.86 14.27 -5.24
CA ILE A 188 -5.41 14.71 -6.52
C ILE A 188 -5.60 13.47 -7.40
N TYR A 189 -6.84 13.19 -7.78
CA TYR A 189 -7.20 12.03 -8.60
C TYR A 189 -7.57 12.40 -10.04
N LYS A 190 -7.88 13.67 -10.30
CA LYS A 190 -8.22 14.14 -11.65
C LYS A 190 -7.83 15.59 -11.84
N VAL A 191 -7.27 15.87 -13.01
CA VAL A 191 -6.94 17.22 -13.48
C VAL A 191 -7.47 17.39 -14.89
N GLY A 192 -7.96 18.57 -15.21
CA GLY A 192 -8.51 18.84 -16.55
C GLY A 192 -8.46 20.30 -16.94
N PHE A 193 -8.24 20.56 -18.22
CA PHE A 193 -8.40 21.89 -18.80
C PHE A 193 -9.88 22.30 -18.82
N VAL A 194 -10.16 23.56 -18.48
CA VAL A 194 -11.51 24.13 -18.54
C VAL A 194 -11.64 25.08 -19.73
N ASN A 195 -10.88 26.17 -19.72
CA ASN A 195 -10.82 27.13 -20.82
C ASN A 195 -9.55 28.00 -20.74
N ALA A 196 -9.26 28.72 -21.82
CA ALA A 196 -8.25 29.78 -21.84
C ALA A 196 -8.80 30.99 -22.58
N THR A 197 -8.90 32.14 -21.92
CA THR A 197 -9.49 33.36 -22.49
C THR A 197 -8.70 34.59 -22.05
N THR A 198 -8.65 35.62 -22.89
CA THR A 198 -8.10 36.93 -22.49
C THR A 198 -8.92 37.49 -21.34
N ASP A 199 -8.26 37.81 -20.23
CA ASP A 199 -8.88 38.33 -19.00
C ASP A 199 -7.89 39.28 -18.32
N THR A 200 -7.88 40.53 -18.76
CA THR A 200 -7.02 41.58 -18.22
C THR A 200 -7.51 42.14 -16.89
N ALA A 201 -8.68 41.69 -16.40
CA ALA A 201 -9.19 42.05 -15.08
C ALA A 201 -8.57 41.15 -14.01
N PHE A 202 -8.39 39.86 -14.32
CA PHE A 202 -7.72 38.92 -13.43
C PHE A 202 -6.20 38.88 -13.63
N CYS A 203 -5.75 38.87 -14.88
CA CYS A 203 -4.34 38.69 -15.22
C CYS A 203 -3.62 40.01 -15.49
N PRO A 204 -2.31 40.10 -15.19
CA PRO A 204 -1.51 41.28 -15.48
C PRO A 204 -1.34 41.48 -16.99
N ALA A 205 -1.05 42.72 -17.40
CA ALA A 205 -0.89 43.08 -18.81
C ALA A 205 0.23 42.30 -19.54
N SER A 206 1.25 41.82 -18.81
CA SER A 206 2.33 40.98 -19.36
C SER A 206 1.91 39.54 -19.67
N LEU A 207 0.87 39.03 -19.00
CA LEU A 207 0.36 37.65 -19.13
C LEU A 207 -1.17 37.65 -19.24
N PRO A 208 -1.77 38.32 -20.25
CA PRO A 208 -3.16 38.73 -20.22
C PRO A 208 -4.18 37.60 -20.46
N LYS A 209 -3.74 36.39 -20.79
CA LYS A 209 -4.62 35.25 -21.03
C LYS A 209 -4.75 34.43 -19.75
N ARG A 210 -5.97 34.24 -19.25
CA ARG A 210 -6.28 33.40 -18.10
C ARG A 210 -6.60 31.98 -18.55
N LEU A 211 -5.80 31.04 -18.07
CA LEU A 211 -5.98 29.60 -18.21
C LEU A 211 -6.66 29.06 -16.95
N ARG A 212 -7.77 28.32 -17.12
CA ARG A 212 -8.49 27.67 -16.01
C ARG A 212 -8.29 26.17 -16.07
N ILE A 213 -7.89 25.59 -14.95
CA ILE A 213 -7.64 24.15 -14.78
C ILE A 213 -8.46 23.66 -13.60
N ARG A 214 -9.23 22.60 -13.80
CA ARG A 214 -9.99 21.89 -12.77
C ARG A 214 -9.09 20.87 -12.11
N ILE A 215 -9.14 20.83 -10.78
CA ILE A 215 -8.45 19.89 -9.90
C ILE A 215 -9.51 19.24 -9.03
N ASN A 216 -9.59 17.92 -9.06
CA ASN A 216 -10.43 17.16 -8.16
C ASN A 216 -9.53 16.37 -7.20
N ALA A 217 -9.78 16.54 -5.91
CA ALA A 217 -8.99 15.92 -4.85
C ALA A 217 -9.88 15.39 -3.73
N TYR A 218 -9.35 14.43 -2.97
CA TYR A 218 -9.95 13.95 -1.74
C TYR A 218 -8.96 14.03 -0.57
N SER A 219 -9.47 14.00 0.67
CA SER A 219 -8.65 14.05 1.88
C SER A 219 -9.38 13.43 3.08
N ASN A 220 -8.62 12.82 4.00
CA ASN A 220 -9.13 12.36 5.30
C ASN A 220 -9.27 13.52 6.29
N THR A 221 -8.46 14.57 6.12
CA THR A 221 -8.64 15.83 6.83
C THR A 221 -9.61 16.71 6.04
N PRO A 222 -10.61 17.33 6.69
CA PRO A 222 -11.56 18.20 5.99
C PRO A 222 -10.86 19.27 5.17
N PHE A 223 -11.28 19.45 3.92
CA PHE A 223 -10.94 20.67 3.21
C PHE A 223 -11.56 21.88 3.94
N PRO A 224 -10.90 23.05 3.88
CA PRO A 224 -11.45 24.29 4.43
C PRO A 224 -12.81 24.65 3.83
N ASP A 225 -13.57 25.51 4.51
CA ASP A 225 -14.85 25.98 3.99
C ASP A 225 -14.67 26.99 2.85
N THR A 226 -13.54 27.69 2.82
CA THR A 226 -13.26 28.71 1.79
C THR A 226 -11.91 28.51 1.11
N SER A 227 -11.81 28.94 -0.15
CA SER A 227 -10.56 28.87 -0.92
C SER A 227 -9.43 29.71 -0.35
N THR A 228 -9.74 30.74 0.46
CA THR A 228 -8.72 31.62 1.07
C THR A 228 -7.94 30.90 2.19
N GLU A 229 -8.54 29.87 2.79
CA GLU A 229 -7.94 29.07 3.86
C GLU A 229 -7.11 27.89 3.30
N LEU A 230 -7.16 27.64 1.99
CA LEU A 230 -6.43 26.59 1.32
C LEU A 230 -4.94 26.97 1.13
N SER A 231 -4.19 26.94 2.22
CA SER A 231 -2.81 27.46 2.28
C SER A 231 -1.72 26.48 1.81
N ARG A 232 -2.02 25.19 1.69
CA ARG A 232 -1.04 24.12 1.38
C ARG A 232 -1.25 23.52 -0.01
N PHE A 233 -1.71 24.33 -0.96
CA PHE A 233 -1.96 23.92 -2.34
C PHE A 233 -1.14 24.78 -3.31
N PHE A 234 -0.33 24.10 -4.12
CA PHE A 234 0.70 24.75 -4.94
C PHE A 234 0.60 24.30 -6.39
N TYR A 235 1.13 25.15 -7.27
CA TYR A 235 1.46 24.78 -8.64
C TYR A 235 2.96 24.94 -8.88
N VAL A 236 3.49 24.14 -9.80
CA VAL A 236 4.91 24.07 -10.13
C VAL A 236 5.10 24.30 -11.63
N GLN A 237 5.97 25.24 -11.97
CA GLN A 237 6.32 25.61 -13.34
C GLN A 237 7.37 24.64 -13.93
N THR A 238 7.64 24.75 -15.22
CA THR A 238 8.54 23.83 -15.94
C THR A 238 10.00 23.96 -15.53
N ASP A 239 10.37 25.05 -14.86
CA ASP A 239 11.69 25.29 -14.27
C ASP A 239 11.79 24.81 -12.81
N GLY A 240 10.77 24.10 -12.31
CA GLY A 240 10.68 23.65 -10.92
C GLY A 240 10.22 24.74 -9.94
N GLY A 241 10.00 25.97 -10.41
CA GLY A 241 9.53 27.09 -9.62
C GLY A 241 8.16 26.82 -9.00
N ARG A 242 8.05 26.98 -7.67
CA ARG A 242 6.82 26.77 -6.91
C ARG A 242 6.10 28.08 -6.66
N SER A 243 4.77 28.06 -6.75
CA SER A 243 3.91 29.18 -6.34
C SER A 243 2.59 28.66 -5.77
N ASN A 244 1.92 29.48 -4.96
CA ASN A 244 0.58 29.15 -4.46
C ASN A 244 -0.40 29.06 -5.64
N ALA A 245 -1.25 28.03 -5.64
CA ALA A 245 -2.29 27.90 -6.65
C ALA A 245 -3.32 29.02 -6.48
N SER A 246 -3.57 29.80 -7.54
CA SER A 246 -4.49 30.93 -7.50
C SER A 246 -5.93 30.51 -7.77
N ILE A 247 -6.80 30.66 -6.77
CA ILE A 247 -8.22 30.34 -6.85
C ILE A 247 -9.02 31.63 -6.74
N SER A 248 -9.73 32.01 -7.81
CA SER A 248 -10.64 33.15 -7.76
C SER A 248 -11.78 32.90 -6.77
N ARG A 249 -12.21 33.95 -6.05
CA ARG A 249 -13.35 33.91 -5.13
C ARG A 249 -14.71 33.82 -5.82
N SER A 250 -14.77 33.80 -7.15
CA SER A 250 -16.04 33.61 -7.86
C SER A 250 -16.67 32.26 -7.51
N GLU A 251 -18.00 32.25 -7.42
CA GLU A 251 -18.79 31.06 -7.16
C GLU A 251 -18.46 29.93 -8.15
N GLY A 252 -18.43 28.70 -7.66
CA GLY A 252 -18.12 27.50 -8.46
C GLY A 252 -16.63 27.24 -8.72
N ASN A 253 -15.71 28.08 -8.26
CA ASN A 253 -14.26 27.81 -8.37
C ASN A 253 -13.70 26.97 -7.21
N TYR A 254 -14.45 26.82 -6.13
CA TYR A 254 -14.08 26.03 -4.97
C TYR A 254 -15.34 25.42 -4.40
N ILE A 255 -15.47 24.11 -4.55
CA ILE A 255 -16.64 23.35 -4.10
C ILE A 255 -16.11 22.21 -3.25
N VAL A 256 -16.57 22.14 -2.00
CA VAL A 256 -16.27 21.04 -1.08
C VAL A 256 -17.53 20.21 -0.83
N THR A 257 -17.40 18.89 -0.86
CA THR A 257 -18.51 17.95 -0.70
C THR A 257 -18.12 16.76 0.16
N GLY A 258 -19.11 15.92 0.48
CA GLY A 258 -18.97 14.78 1.39
C GLY A 258 -19.22 15.16 2.85
N ALA A 259 -19.59 14.16 3.66
CA ALA A 259 -20.01 14.37 5.06
C ALA A 259 -18.94 15.06 5.94
N ASN A 260 -17.67 14.97 5.57
CA ASN A 260 -16.54 15.59 6.28
C ASN A 260 -15.76 16.60 5.42
N ARG A 261 -16.39 17.20 4.39
CA ARG A 261 -15.69 17.98 3.34
C ARG A 261 -14.48 17.23 2.80
N SER A 262 -14.67 15.94 2.53
CA SER A 262 -13.61 15.01 2.15
C SER A 262 -13.28 15.08 0.67
N ASN A 263 -14.07 15.76 -0.14
CA ASN A 263 -13.85 15.95 -1.57
C ASN A 263 -13.82 17.45 -1.90
N ALA A 264 -12.94 17.84 -2.82
CA ALA A 264 -12.86 19.20 -3.34
C ALA A 264 -12.78 19.20 -4.87
N GLU A 265 -13.57 20.08 -5.50
CA GLU A 265 -13.38 20.54 -6.87
C GLU A 265 -12.85 21.98 -6.83
N ILE A 266 -11.71 22.21 -7.48
CA ILE A 266 -10.97 23.47 -7.41
C ILE A 266 -10.65 23.93 -8.83
N ILE A 267 -10.96 25.17 -9.16
CA ILE A 267 -10.59 25.81 -10.42
C ILE A 267 -9.41 26.76 -10.19
N VAL A 268 -8.22 26.30 -10.58
CA VAL A 268 -6.99 27.09 -10.56
C VAL A 268 -6.94 28.00 -11.77
N ASN A 269 -6.44 29.21 -11.56
CA ASN A 269 -6.30 30.24 -12.57
C ASN A 269 -4.80 30.55 -12.75
N LEU A 270 -4.29 30.32 -13.96
CA LEU A 270 -2.92 30.66 -14.35
C LEU A 270 -2.97 31.78 -15.38
N CYS A 271 -2.00 32.70 -15.32
CA CYS A 271 -1.86 33.77 -16.30
C CYS A 271 -0.73 33.43 -17.27
N VAL A 272 -1.01 33.47 -18.56
CA VAL A 272 -0.08 33.12 -19.64
C VAL A 272 -0.03 34.23 -20.69
N VAL A 273 1.03 34.24 -21.51
CA VAL A 273 1.17 35.22 -22.60
C VAL A 273 0.01 35.11 -23.60
N ALA A 274 -0.34 36.23 -24.25
CA ALA A 274 -1.51 36.33 -25.13
C ALA A 274 -1.53 35.28 -26.25
N ASN A 275 -0.37 34.97 -26.81
CA ASN A 275 -0.23 34.03 -27.94
C ASN A 275 0.05 32.59 -27.48
N SER A 276 -0.01 32.31 -26.17
CA SER A 276 0.16 30.94 -25.68
C SER A 276 -0.97 30.05 -26.19
N THR A 277 -0.61 28.87 -26.67
CA THR A 277 -1.52 27.80 -27.11
C THR A 277 -1.35 26.52 -26.28
N THR A 278 -0.36 26.47 -25.40
CA THR A 278 -0.06 25.31 -24.56
C THR A 278 0.44 25.75 -23.19
N ASN A 279 0.20 24.94 -22.16
CA ASN A 279 0.79 25.13 -20.84
C ASN A 279 1.12 23.78 -20.21
N SER A 280 2.25 23.73 -19.49
CA SER A 280 2.62 22.58 -18.67
C SER A 280 2.74 23.04 -17.23
N ALA A 281 1.97 22.42 -16.32
CA ALA A 281 1.94 22.75 -14.91
C ALA A 281 1.92 21.47 -14.06
N GLY A 282 2.66 21.48 -12.97
CA GLY A 282 2.51 20.52 -11.88
C GLY A 282 1.59 21.06 -10.79
N PHE A 283 0.88 20.20 -10.09
CA PHE A 283 0.08 20.56 -8.91
C PHE A 283 0.32 19.58 -7.79
N TYR A 284 0.34 20.07 -6.56
CA TYR A 284 0.43 19.21 -5.38
C TYR A 284 -0.13 19.91 -4.14
N PHE A 285 -0.59 19.11 -3.18
CA PHE A 285 -0.80 19.54 -1.80
C PHE A 285 0.39 19.09 -0.97
N SER A 286 0.75 19.84 0.07
CA SER A 286 1.74 19.33 1.03
C SER A 286 1.30 17.98 1.59
N ASP A 287 2.27 17.08 1.76
CA ASP A 287 2.08 15.70 2.22
C ASP A 287 1.19 14.85 1.28
N GLY A 288 0.79 15.39 0.13
CA GLY A 288 -0.04 14.75 -0.89
C GLY A 288 0.74 14.39 -2.16
N ASN A 289 0.04 13.84 -3.15
CA ASN A 289 0.65 13.42 -4.40
C ASN A 289 0.89 14.62 -5.34
N PHE A 290 1.83 14.44 -6.27
CA PHE A 290 2.11 15.39 -7.34
C PHE A 290 1.48 14.92 -8.64
N VAL A 291 0.81 15.81 -9.35
CA VAL A 291 0.19 15.53 -10.65
C VAL A 291 0.69 16.50 -11.70
N CYS A 292 0.84 16.00 -12.92
CA CYS A 292 1.25 16.78 -14.07
C CYS A 292 0.03 17.06 -14.96
N GLN A 293 -0.08 18.29 -15.48
CA GLN A 293 -1.09 18.67 -16.46
C GLN A 293 -0.45 19.34 -17.66
N GLN A 294 -0.69 18.78 -18.83
CA GLN A 294 -0.47 19.45 -20.11
C GLN A 294 -1.82 19.97 -20.63
N SER A 295 -1.94 21.28 -20.83
CA SER A 295 -3.11 21.89 -21.44
C SER A 295 -2.76 22.36 -22.85
N ASN A 296 -3.53 21.91 -23.84
CA ASN A 296 -3.45 22.39 -25.22
C ASN A 296 -4.76 23.12 -25.52
N TYR A 297 -4.66 24.38 -25.94
CA TYR A 297 -5.79 25.27 -26.15
C TYR A 297 -5.51 26.15 -27.37
N GLN A 298 -6.23 25.89 -28.47
CA GLN A 298 -6.18 26.69 -29.69
C GLN A 298 -7.19 27.82 -29.63
#